data_AF-A0A922Z090-F1
#
_entry.id   AF-A0A922Z090-F1
#
_cell.length_a   1.000
_cell.length_b   1.000
_cell.length_c   1.000
_cell.angle_alpha   90.00
_cell.angle_beta   90.00
_cell.angle_gamma   90.00
#
_symmetry.space_group_name_H-M   'P 1'
#
loop_
_entity.id
_entity.type
_entity.pdbx_description
1 polymer ?
#
loop_
_entity_poly.entity_id
_entity_poly.type
_entity_poly.pdbx_seq_one_letter_code
_entity_poly.pdbx_strand_id
1 'polypeptide(L)' 'VIIAMGRFAVQSLLKTADPIGRLRGQVHRYEGVPVIVTYHPAYLLRTPTDKGKAWADLCLAMETVASTPLRR' A
#
# COMPACT_ATOMS: atom_id res chain seq x y z
N VAL A 1 2.20 -3.54 9.96
CA VAL A 1 1.63 -2.96 8.72
C VAL A 1 2.13 -3.78 7.55
N ILE A 2 1.26 -4.10 6.58
CA ILE A 2 1.62 -4.78 5.33
C ILE A 2 1.64 -3.74 4.21
N ILE A 3 2.66 -3.78 3.34
CA ILE A 3 2.71 -2.97 2.13
C ILE A 3 2.44 -3.89 0.94
N ALA A 4 1.29 -3.73 0.29
CA ALA A 4 0.90 -4.51 -0.87
C ALA A 4 1.30 -3.79 -2.15
N MET A 5 2.27 -4.35 -2.87
CA MET A 5 2.86 -3.73 -4.06
C MET A 5 2.36 -4.40 -5.33
N GLY A 6 1.67 -3.64 -6.17
CA GLY A 6 1.20 -4.12 -7.46
C GLY A 6 -0.10 -4.93 -7.40
N ARG A 7 -0.66 -5.20 -8.59
CA ARG A 7 -2.03 -5.68 -8.75
C ARG A 7 -2.26 -7.01 -8.05
N PHE A 8 -1.38 -7.98 -8.27
CA PHE A 8 -1.56 -9.34 -7.76
C PHE A 8 -1.60 -9.37 -6.23
N ALA A 9 -0.66 -8.71 -5.55
CA ALA A 9 -0.62 -8.64 -4.08
C ALA A 9 -1.88 -7.97 -3.51
N VAL A 10 -2.28 -6.84 -4.10
CA VAL A 10 -3.44 -6.06 -3.67
C VAL A 10 -4.74 -6.85 -3.81
N GLN A 11 -4.98 -7.45 -4.98
CA GLN A 11 -6.20 -8.22 -5.24
C GLN A 11 -6.26 -9.49 -4.38
N SER A 12 -5.12 -10.13 -4.15
CA SER A 12 -5.04 -11.34 -3.32
C SER A 12 -5.38 -11.07 -1.86
N LEU A 13 -4.87 -9.95 -1.32
CA LEU A 13 -5.11 -9.55 0.07
C LEU A 13 -6.51 -8.94 0.25
N LEU A 14 -6.90 -7.98 -0.58
CA LEU A 14 -8.12 -7.20 -0.39
C LEU A 14 -9.37 -7.81 -1.05
N LYS A 15 -9.22 -8.92 -1.79
CA LYS A 15 -10.32 -9.60 -2.50
C LYS A 15 -11.16 -8.66 -3.37
N THR A 16 -10.51 -7.67 -4.00
CA THR A 16 -11.13 -6.67 -4.87
C THR A 16 -10.51 -6.72 -6.27
N ALA A 17 -11.25 -6.25 -7.27
CA ALA A 17 -10.76 -6.01 -8.63
C ALA A 17 -10.45 -4.53 -8.90
N ASP A 18 -10.63 -3.64 -7.91
CA ASP A 18 -10.45 -2.21 -8.06
C ASP A 18 -9.04 -1.85 -8.55
N PRO A 19 -8.92 -0.80 -9.39
CA PRO A 19 -7.62 -0.36 -9.86
C PRO A 19 -6.77 0.19 -8.71
N ILE A 20 -5.46 -0.08 -8.75
CA ILE A 20 -4.50 0.36 -7.72
C ILE A 20 -4.65 1.85 -7.42
N GLY A 21 -4.83 2.70 -8.44
CA GLY A 21 -4.97 4.15 -8.26
C GLY A 21 -6.11 4.56 -7.33
N ARG A 22 -7.21 3.78 -7.28
CA ARG A 22 -8.35 4.02 -6.38
C ARG A 22 -8.08 3.53 -4.95
N LEU A 23 -7.23 2.53 -4.80
CA LEU A 23 -6.94 1.88 -3.51
C LEU A 23 -5.76 2.53 -2.76
N ARG A 24 -4.93 3.32 -3.43
CA ARG A 24 -3.81 4.03 -2.80
C ARG A 24 -4.28 5.19 -1.92
N GLY A 25 -3.39 5.67 -1.04
CA GLY A 25 -3.65 6.87 -0.23
C GLY A 25 -4.63 6.68 0.94
N GLN A 26 -4.95 5.44 1.30
CA GLN A 26 -5.81 5.11 2.44
C GLN A 26 -5.33 3.84 3.14
N VAL A 27 -5.74 3.66 4.40
CA VAL A 27 -5.43 2.48 5.21
C VAL A 27 -6.52 1.43 5.01
N HIS A 28 -6.14 0.26 4.50
CA HIS A 28 -7.00 -0.92 4.42
C HIS A 28 -6.72 -1.89 5.57
N ARG A 29 -7.45 -3.00 5.63
CA ARG A 29 -7.21 -4.05 6.62
C ARG A 29 -7.28 -5.44 5.99
N TYR A 30 -6.38 -6.31 6.42
CA TYR A 30 -6.42 -7.74 6.15
C TYR A 30 -6.22 -8.47 7.48
N GLU A 31 -7.22 -9.25 7.90
CA GLU A 31 -7.19 -10.02 9.16
C GLU A 31 -6.76 -9.18 10.38
N GLY A 32 -7.24 -7.94 10.46
CA GLY A 32 -6.91 -7.01 11.54
C GLY A 32 -5.55 -6.30 11.40
N VAL A 33 -4.72 -6.66 10.42
CA VAL A 33 -3.45 -6.00 10.12
C VAL A 33 -3.68 -4.85 9.14
N PRO A 34 -3.18 -3.62 9.41
CA PRO A 34 -3.28 -2.52 8.45
C PRO A 34 -2.51 -2.81 7.16
N VAL A 35 -3.11 -2.51 6.01
CA VAL A 35 -2.54 -2.71 4.67
C VAL A 35 -2.50 -1.38 3.94
N ILE A 36 -1.32 -1.01 3.43
CA ILE A 36 -1.15 0.11 2.52
C ILE A 36 -0.89 -0.42 1.11
N VAL A 37 -1.63 0.09 0.14
CA VAL A 37 -1.47 -0.25 -1.27
C VAL A 37 -0.49 0.71 -1.92
N THR A 38 0.41 0.19 -2.76
CA THR A 38 1.28 1.02 -3.61
C THR A 38 1.60 0.35 -4.96
N TYR A 39 2.31 1.07 -5.83
CA TYR A 39 2.72 0.57 -7.14
C TYR A 39 3.74 -0.56 -7.04
N HIS A 40 3.78 -1.43 -8.06
CA HIS A 40 4.84 -2.42 -8.20
C HIS A 40 6.18 -1.73 -8.53
N PRO A 41 7.33 -2.15 -7.99
CA PRO A 41 8.63 -1.52 -8.29
C PRO A 41 8.94 -1.46 -9.79
N ALA A 42 8.71 -2.55 -10.54
CA ALA A 42 8.90 -2.58 -11.99
C ALA A 42 7.98 -1.62 -12.78
N TYR A 43 6.84 -1.19 -12.21
CA TYR A 43 6.04 -0.12 -12.79
C TYR A 43 6.74 1.23 -12.62
N LEU A 44 7.26 1.51 -11.42
CA LEU A 44 7.96 2.77 -11.11
C LEU A 44 9.28 2.94 -11.87
N LEU A 45 9.92 1.85 -12.29
CA LEU A 45 11.07 1.91 -13.19
C LEU A 45 10.70 2.37 -14.60
N ARG A 46 9.51 1.99 -15.08
CA ARG A 46 8.99 2.39 -16.40
C ARG A 46 8.30 3.76 -16.38
N THR A 47 7.79 4.17 -15.22
CA THR A 47 7.09 5.45 -15.04
C THR A 47 7.66 6.19 -13.82
N PRO A 48 8.85 6.80 -13.92
CA PRO A 48 9.52 7.43 -12.78
C PRO A 48 8.76 8.61 -12.17
N THR A 49 7.92 9.28 -12.94
CA THR A 49 7.08 10.41 -12.48
C THR A 49 6.12 10.01 -11.36
N ASP A 50 5.75 8.73 -11.26
CA ASP A 50 4.87 8.22 -10.21
C ASP A 50 5.61 7.86 -8.90
N LYS A 51 6.94 8.01 -8.83
CA LYS A 51 7.71 7.76 -7.60
C LYS A 51 7.24 8.63 -6.42
N GLY A 52 6.86 9.89 -6.69
CA GLY A 52 6.33 10.77 -5.65
C GLY A 52 5.02 10.24 -5.03
N LYS A 53 4.19 9.58 -5.83
CA LYS A 53 2.96 8.93 -5.36
C LYS A 53 3.31 7.73 -4.47
N ALA A 54 4.23 6.88 -4.90
CA ALA A 54 4.69 5.75 -4.09
C ALA A 54 5.32 6.20 -2.77
N TRP A 55 6.07 7.30 -2.78
CA TRP A 55 6.62 7.90 -1.56
C TRP A 55 5.53 8.31 -0.56
N ALA A 56 4.46 8.96 -1.02
CA ALA A 56 3.33 9.31 -0.16
C ALA A 56 2.68 8.08 0.50
N ASP A 57 2.60 6.95 -0.21
CA ASP A 57 2.09 5.70 0.39
C ASP A 57 3.03 5.18 1.49
N LEU A 58 4.35 5.28 1.30
CA LEU A 58 5.33 4.86 2.30
C LEU A 58 5.28 5.76 3.55
N CYS A 59 5.09 7.06 3.38
CA CYS A 59 4.85 7.98 4.50
C CYS A 59 3.59 7.57 5.28
N LEU A 60 2.47 7.31 4.59
CA LEU A 60 1.25 6.81 5.23
C LEU A 60 1.48 5.49 5.97
N ALA A 61 2.29 4.57 5.41
CA ALA A 61 2.64 3.33 6.08
C ALA A 61 3.43 3.57 7.37
N MET A 62 4.38 4.51 7.37
CA MET A 62 5.14 4.89 8.56
C MET A 62 4.25 5.51 9.65
N GLU A 63 3.36 6.43 9.27
CA GLU A 63 2.36 7.02 10.18
C GLU A 63 1.44 5.95 10.78
N THR A 64 1.06 4.96 9.98
CA THR A 64 0.24 3.82 10.44
C THR A 64 1.00 2.93 11.42
N VAL A 65 2.30 2.71 11.20
CA VAL A 65 3.15 1.98 12.16
C VAL A 65 3.23 2.74 13.49
N ALA A 66 3.49 4.05 13.45
CA ALA A 66 3.65 4.88 14.65
C ALA A 66 2.38 4.94 15.51
N SER A 67 1.20 4.89 14.89
CA SER A 67 -0.10 4.89 15.58
C SER A 67 -0.56 3.52 16.05
N THR A 68 0.10 2.43 15.62
CA THR A 68 -0.23 1.07 16.06
C THR A 68 0.60 0.74 17.30
N PRO A 69 -0.01 0.48 18.47
CA PRO A 69 0.75 0.07 19.65
C PRO A 69 1.48 -1.25 19.37
N LEU A 70 2.79 -1.29 19.66
CA LEU A 70 3.56 -2.53 19.65
C LEU A 70 2.88 -3.51 20.62
N ARG A 71 2.24 -4.55 20.08
CA ARG A 71 1.83 -5.71 20.87
C ARG A 71 3.12 -6.34 21.41
N ARG A 72 3.41 -6.09 22.69
CA ARG A 72 4.42 -6.84 23.45
C ARG A 72 3.93 -8.25 23.71
#